data_AF-A0A0L0UMV6-F1
#
_entry.id   AF-A0A0L0UMV6-F1
#
_cell.length_a   1.000
_cell.length_b   1.000
_cell.length_c   1.000
_cell.angle_alpha   90.00
_cell.angle_beta   90.00
_cell.angle_gamma   90.00
#
_symmetry.space_group_name_H-M   'P 1'
#
loop_
_entity.id
_entity.type
_entity.pdbx_description
1 polymer ?
#
loop_
_entity_poly.entity_id
_entity_poly.type
_entity_poly.pdbx_seq_one_letter_code
_entity_poly.pdbx_strand_id
1 'polypeptide(L)'
;MLTAFQEQQVAYWNASNGNDRPHWRALSDTLRSVWNVTEVEGWTWEECNMAFTLYRSPELTRRQENETHETRACLIDVDRVVGETIKHWGILSIAVLIGTVEEQSVILTYSMLNGYQKFSSLEQLGQSLTDYLNITAPEKIQWRLFEPSGHFFDHQACTLIAQQNWPEEISRSSNPTWTRCPTGWWRAPPPT
;
A
#
# COMPACT_ATOMS: atom_id res chain seq x y z
N MET A 1 9.27 -4.98 -26.74
CA MET A 1 8.59 -6.17 -26.17
C MET A 1 7.95 -5.87 -24.83
N LEU A 2 8.61 -5.11 -23.93
CA LEU A 2 8.05 -4.68 -22.63
C LEU A 2 6.72 -3.90 -22.74
N THR A 3 6.59 -3.04 -23.75
CA THR A 3 5.40 -2.18 -23.94
C THR A 3 4.11 -2.98 -24.16
N ALA A 4 4.15 -4.02 -25.00
CA ALA A 4 2.97 -4.86 -25.27
C ALA A 4 2.53 -5.64 -24.02
N PHE A 5 3.48 -6.06 -23.17
CA PHE A 5 3.19 -6.73 -21.90
C PHE A 5 2.55 -5.77 -20.90
N GLN A 6 3.08 -4.55 -20.78
CA GLN A 6 2.51 -3.51 -19.91
C GLN A 6 1.09 -3.10 -20.37
N GLU A 7 0.87 -2.96 -21.67
CA GLU A 7 -0.45 -2.70 -22.25
C GLU A 7 -1.43 -3.85 -21.96
N GLN A 8 -0.98 -5.10 -22.07
CA GLN A 8 -1.79 -6.27 -21.75
C GLN A 8 -2.15 -6.34 -20.25
N GLN A 9 -1.23 -5.99 -19.34
CA GLN A 9 -1.50 -5.91 -17.91
C GLN A 9 -2.52 -4.81 -17.59
N VAL A 10 -2.39 -3.62 -18.18
CA VAL A 10 -3.37 -2.54 -18.03
C VAL A 10 -4.74 -2.97 -18.57
N ALA A 11 -4.77 -3.61 -19.74
CA ALA A 11 -6.01 -4.11 -20.33
C ALA A 11 -6.67 -5.18 -19.44
N TYR A 12 -5.87 -6.10 -18.88
CA TYR A 12 -6.36 -7.12 -17.95
C TYR A 12 -6.98 -6.50 -16.71
N TRP A 13 -6.25 -5.63 -15.99
CA TRP A 13 -6.75 -5.05 -14.75
C TRP A 13 -8.02 -4.20 -14.95
N ASN A 14 -8.18 -3.61 -16.14
CA ASN A 14 -9.37 -2.85 -16.53
C ASN A 14 -10.51 -3.73 -17.10
N ALA A 15 -10.23 -4.96 -17.52
CA ALA A 15 -11.23 -5.86 -18.05
C ALA A 15 -12.19 -6.32 -16.94
N SER A 16 -13.42 -6.67 -17.36
CA SER A 16 -14.42 -7.31 -16.51
C SER A 16 -14.83 -8.63 -17.13
N ASN A 17 -15.02 -9.67 -16.30
CA ASN A 17 -15.52 -10.97 -16.75
C ASN A 17 -17.06 -11.00 -16.84
N GLY A 18 -17.69 -9.91 -17.31
CA GLY A 18 -19.15 -9.83 -17.48
C GLY A 18 -19.97 -9.41 -16.25
N ASN A 19 -19.32 -8.99 -15.16
CA ASN A 19 -19.98 -8.56 -13.91
C ASN A 19 -19.92 -7.03 -13.69
N ASP A 20 -19.67 -6.24 -14.75
CA ASP A 20 -19.45 -4.77 -14.74
C ASP A 20 -18.38 -4.23 -13.77
N ARG A 21 -17.65 -5.11 -13.08
CA ARG A 21 -16.54 -4.78 -12.18
C ARG A 21 -15.20 -5.12 -12.82
N PRO A 22 -14.26 -4.15 -12.91
CA PRO A 22 -12.88 -4.40 -13.32
C PRO A 22 -12.14 -5.35 -12.37
N HIS A 23 -11.16 -6.10 -12.87
CA HIS A 23 -10.36 -7.01 -12.03
C HIS A 23 -9.63 -6.32 -10.87
N TRP A 24 -9.21 -5.06 -11.03
CA TRP A 24 -8.56 -4.31 -9.95
C TRP A 24 -9.48 -4.09 -8.74
N ARG A 25 -10.81 -4.01 -8.96
CA ARG A 25 -11.80 -3.92 -7.87
C ARG A 25 -11.87 -5.23 -7.08
N ALA A 26 -11.77 -6.38 -7.76
CA ALA A 26 -11.71 -7.66 -7.08
C ALA A 26 -10.45 -7.76 -6.20
N LEU A 27 -9.30 -7.27 -6.69
CA LEU A 27 -8.08 -7.18 -5.89
C LEU A 27 -8.25 -6.26 -4.67
N SER A 28 -8.85 -5.08 -4.85
CA SER A 28 -9.18 -4.15 -3.74
C SER A 28 -10.06 -4.83 -2.69
N ASP A 29 -11.10 -5.55 -3.12
CA ASP A 29 -11.99 -6.30 -2.21
C ASP A 29 -11.25 -7.44 -1.49
N THR A 30 -10.34 -8.16 -2.16
CA THR A 30 -9.50 -9.18 -1.53
C THR A 30 -8.58 -8.57 -0.48
N LEU A 31 -7.87 -7.48 -0.81
CA LEU A 31 -7.00 -6.77 0.13
C LEU A 31 -7.79 -6.23 1.33
N ARG A 32 -9.01 -5.74 1.09
CA ARG A 32 -9.94 -5.34 2.14
C ARG A 32 -10.33 -6.52 3.04
N SER A 33 -10.67 -7.67 2.45
CA SER A 33 -11.19 -8.83 3.19
C SER A 33 -10.22 -9.38 4.24
N VAL A 34 -8.92 -9.19 4.02
CA VAL A 34 -7.87 -9.50 5.01
C VAL A 34 -8.14 -8.77 6.32
N TRP A 35 -8.56 -7.51 6.28
CA TRP A 35 -8.81 -6.71 7.48
C TRP A 35 -10.13 -7.04 8.19
N ASN A 36 -10.91 -8.02 7.70
CA ASN A 36 -12.08 -8.56 8.40
C ASN A 36 -11.63 -9.56 9.49
N VAL A 37 -10.82 -9.07 10.43
CA VAL A 37 -10.15 -9.89 11.44
C VAL A 37 -11.03 -10.06 12.67
N THR A 38 -11.20 -11.30 13.11
CA THR A 38 -11.80 -11.63 14.42
C THR A 38 -10.76 -12.09 15.44
N GLU A 39 -9.69 -12.73 14.98
CA GLU A 39 -8.61 -13.26 15.82
C GLU A 39 -7.32 -13.34 14.99
N VAL A 40 -6.22 -12.84 15.54
CA VAL A 40 -4.85 -12.97 15.02
C VAL A 40 -3.94 -13.28 16.20
N GLU A 41 -3.04 -14.24 16.03
CA GLU A 41 -2.08 -14.61 17.07
C GLU A 41 -1.24 -13.40 17.49
N GLY A 42 -1.17 -13.15 18.80
CA GLY A 42 -0.45 -12.01 19.37
C GLY A 42 -1.20 -10.68 19.33
N TRP A 43 -2.43 -10.64 18.80
CA TRP A 43 -3.29 -9.46 18.84
C TRP A 43 -4.35 -9.56 19.94
N THR A 44 -4.67 -8.43 20.59
CA THR A 44 -5.80 -8.36 21.53
C THR A 44 -7.12 -8.22 20.77
N TRP A 45 -8.24 -8.34 21.49
CA TRP A 45 -9.56 -8.11 20.91
C TRP A 45 -9.72 -6.67 20.42
N GLU A 46 -9.20 -5.70 21.17
CA GLU A 46 -9.21 -4.28 20.82
C GLU A 46 -8.40 -4.01 19.55
N GLU A 47 -7.24 -4.66 19.40
CA GLU A 47 -6.40 -4.57 18.21
C GLU A 47 -7.08 -5.22 16.98
N CYS A 48 -7.75 -6.35 17.16
CA CYS A 48 -8.56 -6.95 16.10
C CYS A 48 -9.75 -6.05 15.71
N ASN A 49 -10.43 -5.45 16.70
CA ASN A 49 -11.53 -4.52 16.47
C ASN A 49 -11.04 -3.26 15.74
N MET A 50 -9.85 -2.75 16.10
CA MET A 50 -9.18 -1.66 15.39
C MET A 50 -8.94 -2.03 13.91
N ALA A 51 -8.40 -3.21 13.61
CA ALA A 51 -8.26 -3.69 12.23
C ALA A 51 -9.61 -3.78 11.49
N PHE A 52 -10.65 -4.27 12.17
CA PHE A 52 -12.00 -4.36 11.64
C PHE A 52 -12.62 -2.98 11.32
N THR A 53 -12.21 -1.90 12.02
CA THR A 53 -12.66 -0.55 11.67
C THR A 53 -12.17 -0.11 10.29
N LEU A 54 -10.94 -0.46 9.91
CA LEU A 54 -10.41 -0.19 8.58
C LEU A 54 -11.17 -0.98 7.50
N TYR A 55 -11.50 -2.25 7.78
CA TYR A 55 -12.37 -3.04 6.91
C TYR A 55 -13.75 -2.41 6.71
N ARG A 56 -14.37 -1.87 7.76
CA ARG A 56 -15.71 -1.24 7.68
C ARG A 56 -15.68 0.14 7.03
N SER A 57 -14.66 0.94 7.31
CA SER A 57 -14.52 2.34 6.89
C SER A 57 -13.19 2.54 6.15
N PRO A 58 -13.10 2.10 4.88
CA PRO A 58 -11.89 2.24 4.07
C PRO A 58 -11.66 3.67 3.54
N GLU A 59 -12.67 4.53 3.56
CA GLU A 59 -12.57 5.94 3.15
C GLU A 59 -12.04 6.81 4.29
N LEU A 60 -11.06 7.68 4.00
CA LEU A 60 -10.49 8.59 5.00
C LEU A 60 -11.55 9.49 5.65
N THR A 61 -12.41 10.13 4.85
CA THR A 61 -13.46 11.03 5.36
C THR A 61 -14.40 10.31 6.33
N ARG A 62 -14.78 9.07 6.01
CA ARG A 62 -15.65 8.26 6.86
C ARG A 62 -14.96 7.79 8.15
N ARG A 63 -13.63 7.60 8.13
CA ARG A 63 -12.86 7.31 9.34
C ARG A 63 -12.78 8.52 10.26
N GLN A 64 -12.52 9.70 9.69
CA GLN A 64 -12.41 10.96 10.45
C GLN A 64 -13.73 11.38 11.11
N GLU A 65 -14.88 11.08 10.49
CA GLU A 65 -16.21 11.32 11.08
C GLU A 65 -16.52 10.42 12.28
N ASN A 66 -15.88 9.23 12.36
CA ASN A 66 -16.03 8.33 13.50
C ASN A 66 -14.95 8.66 14.53
N GLU A 67 -15.18 9.71 15.32
CA GLU A 67 -14.30 10.24 16.38
C GLU A 67 -13.86 9.21 17.45
N THR A 68 -14.42 7.99 17.43
CA THR A 68 -14.22 6.97 18.46
C THR A 68 -12.85 6.29 18.40
N HIS A 69 -12.14 6.34 17.26
CA HIS A 69 -10.78 5.84 17.15
C HIS A 69 -10.02 6.68 16.13
N GLU A 70 -9.11 7.56 16.59
CA GLU A 70 -8.14 8.29 15.76
C GLU A 70 -7.18 7.30 15.08
N THR A 71 -7.68 6.58 14.09
CA THR A 71 -6.93 5.59 13.33
C THR A 71 -6.50 6.18 12.01
N ARG A 72 -5.23 5.97 11.67
CA ARG A 72 -4.63 6.40 10.42
C ARG A 72 -4.25 5.19 9.60
N ALA A 73 -4.73 5.15 8.36
CA ALA A 73 -4.42 4.08 7.43
C ALA A 73 -3.47 4.60 6.36
N CYS A 74 -2.25 4.10 6.35
CA CYS A 74 -1.16 4.57 5.51
C CYS A 74 -0.58 3.43 4.68
N LEU A 75 0.00 3.80 3.54
CA LEU A 75 0.99 3.00 2.82
C LEU A 75 2.38 3.53 3.13
N ILE A 76 3.42 2.78 2.76
CA ILE A 76 4.81 3.17 3.02
C ILE A 76 5.42 3.68 1.72
N ASP A 77 5.82 4.94 1.70
CA ASP A 77 6.58 5.51 0.59
C ASP A 77 8.07 5.45 0.89
N VAL A 78 8.87 4.98 -0.05
CA VAL A 78 10.31 4.72 0.13
C VAL A 78 11.11 5.49 -0.90
N ASP A 79 12.23 6.03 -0.44
CA ASP A 79 13.28 6.61 -1.26
C ASP A 79 14.61 5.89 -0.95
N ARG A 80 15.39 5.62 -1.99
CA ARG A 80 16.76 5.08 -1.88
C ARG A 80 17.77 6.22 -1.80
N VAL A 81 18.72 6.12 -0.88
CA VAL A 81 19.84 7.06 -0.79
C VAL A 81 21.07 6.43 -1.45
N VAL A 82 21.50 7.00 -2.58
CA VAL A 82 22.68 6.57 -3.33
C VAL A 82 23.72 7.68 -3.26
N GLY A 83 24.71 7.52 -2.38
CA GLY A 83 25.67 8.58 -2.06
C GLY A 83 24.97 9.78 -1.42
N GLU A 84 25.04 10.94 -2.09
CA GLU A 84 24.36 12.17 -1.66
C GLU A 84 23.00 12.39 -2.34
N THR A 85 22.59 11.50 -3.24
CA THR A 85 21.35 11.64 -4.01
C THR A 85 20.22 10.80 -3.40
N ILE A 86 19.07 11.41 -3.17
CA ILE A 86 17.82 10.73 -2.81
C ILE A 86 17.08 10.41 -4.11
N LYS A 87 16.82 9.13 -4.35
CA LYS A 87 16.11 8.63 -5.52
C LYS A 87 14.82 7.95 -5.08
N HIS A 88 13.70 8.46 -5.58
CA HIS A 88 12.41 7.87 -5.28
C HIS A 88 12.35 6.41 -5.72
N TRP A 89 11.99 5.53 -4.78
CA TRP A 89 11.82 4.11 -5.05
C TRP A 89 10.37 3.80 -5.39
N GLY A 90 9.45 4.30 -4.57
CA GLY A 90 8.01 4.14 -4.77
C GLY A 90 7.28 3.78 -3.50
N ILE A 91 5.97 3.64 -3.65
CA ILE A 91 5.07 3.27 -2.57
C ILE A 91 4.99 1.73 -2.51
N LEU A 92 5.18 1.19 -1.31
CA LEU A 92 4.98 -0.22 -1.01
C LEU A 92 3.51 -0.51 -0.74
N SER A 93 3.00 -1.63 -1.24
CA SER A 93 1.65 -2.10 -0.93
C SER A 93 1.48 -2.64 0.50
N ILE A 94 2.36 -2.26 1.44
CA ILE A 94 2.26 -2.60 2.86
C ILE A 94 1.21 -1.69 3.47
N ALA A 95 0.13 -2.28 3.96
CA ALA A 95 -0.88 -1.54 4.69
C ALA A 95 -0.43 -1.34 6.13
N VAL A 96 -0.48 -0.09 6.60
CA VAL A 96 -0.11 0.31 7.96
C VAL A 96 -1.32 0.99 8.59
N LEU A 97 -1.81 0.44 9.70
CA LEU A 97 -2.88 0.98 10.50
C LEU A 97 -2.30 1.42 11.85
N ILE A 98 -2.39 2.71 12.14
CA ILE A 98 -1.84 3.34 13.35
C ILE A 98 -3.00 3.85 14.17
N GLY A 99 -2.92 3.69 15.49
CA GLY A 99 -3.82 4.33 16.43
C GLY A 99 -3.47 3.92 17.85
N THR A 100 -4.43 4.06 18.75
CA THR A 100 -4.19 3.88 20.19
C THR A 100 -5.17 2.85 20.74
N VAL A 101 -4.67 1.86 21.48
CA VAL A 101 -5.51 0.98 22.32
C VAL A 101 -4.94 1.00 23.73
N GLU A 102 -5.81 1.15 24.74
CA GLU A 102 -5.41 1.26 26.15
C GLU A 102 -4.31 2.31 26.41
N GLU A 103 -4.42 3.49 25.77
CA GLU A 103 -3.43 4.59 25.84
C GLU A 103 -2.04 4.27 25.25
N GLN A 104 -1.87 3.10 24.62
CA GLN A 104 -0.63 2.70 23.95
C GLN A 104 -0.76 2.84 22.43
N SER A 105 0.27 3.41 21.81
CA SER A 105 0.37 3.46 20.35
C SER A 105 0.55 2.05 19.80
N VAL A 106 -0.36 1.65 18.92
CA VAL A 106 -0.33 0.36 18.24
C VAL A 106 -0.25 0.59 16.74
N ILE A 107 0.67 -0.11 16.10
CA ILE A 107 0.86 -0.11 14.66
C ILE A 107 0.65 -1.53 14.16
N LEU A 108 -0.45 -1.75 13.45
CA LEU A 108 -0.77 -3.00 12.80
C LEU A 108 -0.40 -2.90 11.34
N THR A 109 0.26 -3.92 10.81
CA THR A 109 0.61 -3.96 9.39
C THR A 109 0.16 -5.25 8.74
N TYR A 110 -0.13 -5.17 7.44
CA TYR A 110 -0.33 -6.33 6.61
C TYR A 110 0.41 -6.18 5.29
N SER A 111 1.09 -7.26 4.90
CA SER A 111 1.71 -7.42 3.60
C SER A 111 1.49 -8.85 3.10
N MET A 112 1.56 -9.06 1.79
CA MET A 112 1.52 -10.42 1.24
C MET A 112 2.77 -11.25 1.58
N LEU A 113 3.91 -10.58 1.86
CA LEU A 113 5.17 -11.27 2.13
C LEU A 113 5.28 -11.73 3.58
N ASN A 114 4.95 -10.86 4.54
CA ASN A 114 5.19 -11.09 5.97
C ASN A 114 3.89 -11.30 6.76
N GLY A 115 2.72 -11.26 6.12
CA GLY A 115 1.43 -11.42 6.78
C GLY A 115 1.13 -10.27 7.74
N TYR A 116 0.46 -10.58 8.85
CA TYR A 116 0.17 -9.63 9.92
C TYR A 116 1.38 -9.42 10.81
N GLN A 117 1.68 -8.15 11.10
CA GLN A 117 2.66 -7.81 12.12
C GLN A 117 2.15 -6.67 13.00
N LYS A 118 2.65 -6.63 14.23
CA LYS A 118 2.38 -5.58 15.21
C LYS A 118 3.68 -4.93 15.66
N PHE A 119 3.66 -3.62 15.77
CA PHE A 119 4.76 -2.81 16.28
C PHE A 119 4.24 -1.81 17.33
N SER A 120 5.07 -1.49 18.31
CA SER A 120 4.75 -0.46 19.31
C SER A 120 5.26 0.93 18.92
N SER A 121 6.09 1.04 17.87
CA SER A 121 6.63 2.32 17.43
C SER A 121 7.01 2.35 15.94
N LEU A 122 7.09 3.55 15.37
CA LEU A 122 7.49 3.75 13.97
C LEU A 122 8.95 3.37 13.72
N GLU A 123 9.80 3.47 14.74
CA GLU A 123 11.20 3.04 14.68
C GLU A 123 11.29 1.52 14.48
N GLN A 124 10.48 0.73 15.19
CA GLN A 124 10.44 -0.73 15.01
C GLN A 124 9.93 -1.10 13.60
N LEU A 125 8.88 -0.41 13.14
CA LEU A 125 8.39 -0.58 11.77
C LEU A 125 9.51 -0.27 10.77
N GLY A 126 10.18 0.87 10.91
CA GLY A 126 11.26 1.30 10.03
C GLY A 126 12.42 0.30 9.96
N GLN A 127 12.80 -0.30 11.09
CA GLN A 127 13.83 -1.32 11.13
C GLN A 127 13.43 -2.59 10.34
N SER A 128 12.15 -2.96 10.38
CA SER A 128 11.62 -4.11 9.63
C SER A 128 11.58 -3.90 8.11
N LEU A 129 11.56 -2.65 7.62
CA LEU A 129 11.46 -2.33 6.18
C LEU A 129 12.62 -2.85 5.34
N THR A 130 13.79 -3.06 5.96
CA THR A 130 14.94 -3.63 5.25
C THR A 130 14.63 -5.05 4.77
N ASP A 131 13.93 -5.84 5.60
CA ASP A 131 13.55 -7.23 5.28
C ASP A 131 12.54 -7.27 4.14
N TYR A 132 11.63 -6.28 4.09
CA TYR A 132 10.64 -6.12 3.03
C TYR A 132 11.23 -5.81 1.66
N LEU A 133 12.33 -5.07 1.64
CA LEU A 133 12.96 -4.60 0.41
C LEU A 133 14.04 -5.56 -0.11
N ASN A 134 14.35 -6.63 0.65
CA ASN A 134 15.47 -7.54 0.39
C ASN A 134 16.79 -6.78 0.11
N ILE A 135 16.95 -5.62 0.75
CA ILE A 135 18.12 -4.78 0.60
C ILE A 135 19.21 -5.31 1.53
N THR A 136 20.29 -5.83 0.95
CA THR A 136 21.49 -6.13 1.73
C THR A 136 22.21 -4.82 2.01
N ALA A 137 22.51 -4.52 3.28
CA ALA A 137 23.26 -3.33 3.68
C ALA A 137 24.53 -3.17 2.82
N PRO A 138 24.90 -1.93 2.40
CA PRO A 138 24.70 -0.68 3.13
C PRO A 138 23.80 0.37 2.46
N GLU A 139 22.87 0.00 1.57
CA GLU A 139 21.94 0.98 1.01
C GLU A 139 21.05 1.59 2.12
N LYS A 140 21.13 2.92 2.27
CA LYS A 140 20.29 3.66 3.20
C LYS A 140 18.95 3.93 2.54
N ILE A 141 17.86 3.61 3.22
CA ILE A 141 16.51 3.98 2.81
C ILE A 141 16.01 5.16 3.64
N GLN A 142 15.26 6.04 2.99
CA GLN A 142 14.37 6.98 3.66
C GLN A 142 12.94 6.53 3.39
N TRP A 143 12.07 6.67 4.37
CA TRP A 143 10.68 6.28 4.21
C TRP A 143 9.76 7.24 4.95
N ARG A 144 8.51 7.29 4.49
CA ARG A 144 7.46 8.10 5.08
C ARG A 144 6.12 7.39 4.98
N LEU A 145 5.21 7.74 5.87
CA LEU A 145 3.83 7.30 5.79
C LEU A 145 3.08 8.14 4.75
N PHE A 146 2.42 7.46 3.84
CA PHE A 146 1.52 8.06 2.86
C PHE A 146 0.08 7.67 3.19
N GLU A 147 -0.71 8.64 3.64
CA GLU A 147 -2.13 8.44 3.94
C GLU A 147 -2.99 8.76 2.71
N PRO A 148 -3.68 7.77 2.10
CA PRO A 148 -4.51 8.02 0.94
C PRO A 148 -5.77 8.82 1.30
N SER A 149 -6.15 9.76 0.44
CA SER A 149 -7.33 10.62 0.64
C SER A 149 -8.67 9.97 0.27
N GLY A 150 -8.66 8.81 -0.40
CA GLY A 150 -9.87 8.07 -0.83
C GLY A 150 -9.92 6.66 -0.26
N HIS A 151 -10.51 5.72 -1.03
CA HIS A 151 -10.65 4.33 -0.62
C HIS A 151 -9.26 3.70 -0.43
N PHE A 152 -8.91 3.40 0.81
CA PHE A 152 -7.58 2.90 1.16
C PHE A 152 -7.15 1.68 0.34
N PHE A 153 -8.04 0.69 0.21
CA PHE A 153 -7.74 -0.55 -0.52
C PHE A 153 -7.70 -0.36 -2.03
N ASP A 154 -8.36 0.66 -2.58
CA ASP A 154 -8.23 0.97 -4.01
C ASP A 154 -6.82 1.51 -4.29
N HIS A 155 -6.32 2.38 -3.40
CA HIS A 155 -4.96 2.88 -3.46
C HIS A 155 -3.93 1.76 -3.25
N GLN A 156 -4.17 0.84 -2.31
CA GLN A 156 -3.30 -0.30 -2.08
C GLN A 156 -3.26 -1.23 -3.30
N ALA A 157 -4.42 -1.56 -3.89
CA ALA A 157 -4.51 -2.35 -5.11
C ALA A 157 -3.78 -1.68 -6.27
N CYS A 158 -3.97 -0.37 -6.45
CA CYS A 158 -3.27 0.39 -7.48
C CYS A 158 -1.76 0.38 -7.29
N THR A 159 -1.30 0.52 -6.04
CA THR A 159 0.12 0.45 -5.69
C THR A 159 0.70 -0.92 -6.03
N LEU A 160 0.01 -2.00 -5.63
CA LEU A 160 0.46 -3.37 -5.91
C LEU A 160 0.53 -3.68 -7.41
N ILE A 161 -0.44 -3.19 -8.19
CA ILE A 161 -0.44 -3.33 -9.65
C ILE A 161 0.72 -2.54 -10.26
N ALA A 162 0.96 -1.30 -9.80
CA ALA A 162 2.06 -0.48 -10.29
C ALA A 162 3.44 -1.12 -10.00
N GLN A 163 3.59 -1.78 -8.85
CA GLN A 163 4.81 -2.50 -8.49
C GLN A 163 5.09 -3.70 -9.41
N GLN A 164 4.06 -4.40 -9.91
CA GLN A 164 4.21 -5.50 -10.89
C GLN A 164 4.67 -5.01 -12.27
N ASN A 165 4.42 -3.73 -12.58
CA ASN A 165 4.66 -3.15 -13.89
C ASN A 165 6.03 -2.45 -13.97
N TRP A 166 6.82 -2.45 -12.89
CA TRP A 166 8.11 -1.75 -12.81
C TRP A 166 9.29 -2.64 -13.25
N PRO A 167 9.98 -2.33 -14.36
CA PRO A 167 11.30 -2.86 -14.65
C PRO A 167 12.35 -1.98 -13.98
N GLU A 168 13.39 -2.58 -13.37
CA GLU A 168 14.52 -1.87 -12.75
C GLU A 168 15.17 -0.79 -13.67
N GLU A 169 15.05 -0.93 -14.99
CA GLU A 169 15.63 -0.02 -15.99
C GLU A 169 14.96 1.36 -16.11
N ILE A 170 13.69 1.53 -15.73
CA ILE A 170 12.98 2.83 -15.86
C ILE A 170 13.44 3.84 -14.81
N SER A 171 14.25 3.41 -13.85
CA SER A 171 14.84 4.27 -12.82
C SER A 171 15.89 5.27 -13.36
N ARG A 172 16.26 5.25 -14.65
CA ARG A 172 17.15 6.25 -15.28
C ARG A 172 16.40 7.43 -15.94
N SER A 173 15.09 7.33 -16.11
CA SER A 173 14.28 8.38 -16.72
C SER A 173 13.57 9.18 -15.62
N SER A 174 13.93 10.46 -15.49
CA SER A 174 13.39 11.44 -14.55
C SER A 174 11.93 11.87 -14.85
N ASN A 175 11.12 10.98 -15.42
CA ASN A 175 9.74 11.29 -15.81
C ASN A 175 8.78 10.18 -15.32
N PRO A 176 8.10 10.36 -14.17
CA PRO A 176 7.18 9.38 -13.63
C PRO A 176 5.80 9.59 -14.26
N THR A 177 5.64 9.22 -15.54
CA THR A 177 4.32 9.26 -16.21
C THR A 177 3.44 8.06 -15.87
N TRP A 178 3.98 7.06 -15.17
CA TRP A 178 3.28 5.82 -14.82
C TRP A 178 2.63 5.83 -13.43
N THR A 179 2.86 6.86 -12.63
CA THR A 179 2.16 7.04 -11.35
C THR A 179 0.91 7.89 -11.55
N ARG A 180 -0.23 7.25 -11.84
CA ARG A 180 -1.50 7.77 -11.34
C ARG A 180 -2.56 6.69 -11.23
N CYS A 181 -2.98 6.43 -9.99
CA CYS A 181 -4.41 6.50 -9.71
C CYS A 181 -4.69 6.81 -8.24
N PRO A 182 -5.41 7.92 -8.00
CA PRO A 182 -6.49 7.93 -7.00
C PRO A 182 -7.91 7.98 -7.58
N THR A 183 -8.15 8.55 -8.76
CA THR A 183 -9.54 8.84 -9.23
C THR A 183 -9.72 8.89 -10.76
N GLY A 184 -8.80 8.33 -11.55
CA GLY A 184 -8.99 8.33 -13.01
C GLY A 184 -7.87 7.71 -13.84
N TRP A 185 -8.09 6.44 -14.19
CA TRP A 185 -7.58 5.67 -15.34
C TRP A 185 -6.06 5.46 -15.50
N TRP A 186 -5.68 4.19 -15.66
CA TRP A 186 -4.40 3.76 -16.25
C TRP A 186 -4.48 3.93 -17.78
N ARG A 187 -3.86 4.98 -18.33
CA ARG A 187 -3.66 5.10 -19.79
C ARG A 187 -2.24 4.67 -20.12
N ALA A 188 -2.10 3.82 -21.15
CA ALA A 188 -0.82 3.67 -21.82
C ALA A 188 -0.40 5.04 -22.41
N PRO A 189 0.90 5.39 -22.39
CA PRO A 189 1.38 6.56 -23.10
C PRO A 189 1.05 6.41 -24.60
N PRO A 190 0.75 7.50 -25.31
CA PRO A 190 0.51 7.42 -26.74
C PRO A 190 1.73 6.82 -27.44
N PRO A 191 1.53 5.96 -28.46
CA PRO A 191 2.65 5.48 -29.27
C PRO A 191 3.35 6.69 -29.91
N THR A 192 4.66 6.77 -29.73
CA THR A 192 5.54 7.75 -30.42
C THR A 192 5.56 7.53 -31.91
#